data_AF-A0A8C4ZHK1-F1
#
_entry.id   AF-A0A8C4ZHK1-F1
#
_cell.length_a   1.000
_cell.length_b   1.000
_cell.length_c   1.000
_cell.angle_alpha   90.00
_cell.angle_beta   90.00
_cell.angle_gamma   90.00
#
_symmetry.space_group_name_H-M   'P 1'
#
loop_
_entity.id
_entity.type
_entity.pdbx_description
1 polymer ?
#
loop_
_entity_poly.entity_id
_entity_poly.type
_entity_poly.pdbx_seq_one_letter_code
_entity_poly.pdbx_strand_id
1 'polypeptide(L)'
;LCCISSLIGSVIPSRFHKAGSLWWEEPQRRPLSDQHGPRDYMGSAAREVQEGKGSQRYDLPGGVNVLVCRGDITKVNADALVNAANGYLDHGGGVAAALSHAGGPEVQRESHALVRNYGKYATGDTVMTTGGHLQCKKLIHIVGPVQGEANGRERQLLTRSVGSVLKLADENKFQSIAIPCISSGIFKVPISLCAEAIVTAVSDFGSQSQHLKTITLIDTREEVVKALKVAMCEFWLHYPQTLSSSP
;
A
#
# COMPACT_ATOMS: atom_id res chain seq x y z
N LEU A 1 -8.25 -22.19 55.09
CA LEU A 1 -9.62 -22.76 55.13
C LEU A 1 -10.53 -21.88 54.28
N CYS A 2 -10.99 -22.43 53.14
CA CYS A 2 -12.16 -22.13 52.29
C CYS A 2 -12.52 -20.68 51.88
N CYS A 3 -12.53 -20.33 50.58
CA CYS A 3 -13.50 -20.65 49.48
C CYS A 3 -14.80 -19.83 49.59
N ILE A 4 -15.19 -19.03 48.57
CA ILE A 4 -16.05 -19.33 47.40
C ILE A 4 -15.86 -18.15 46.39
N SER A 5 -15.39 -18.31 45.14
CA SER A 5 -16.00 -18.77 43.87
C SER A 5 -16.55 -17.67 42.94
N SER A 6 -15.97 -17.64 41.72
CA SER A 6 -16.55 -17.37 40.39
C SER A 6 -17.11 -15.99 39.99
N LEU A 7 -16.50 -15.38 38.98
CA LEU A 7 -17.13 -15.20 37.66
C LEU A 7 -16.10 -14.85 36.56
N ILE A 8 -16.31 -15.51 35.43
CA ILE A 8 -15.48 -15.58 34.23
C ILE A 8 -15.96 -14.54 33.22
N GLY A 9 -15.02 -13.93 32.49
CA GLY A 9 -15.13 -13.70 31.05
C GLY A 9 -15.88 -12.46 30.54
N SER A 10 -15.13 -11.55 29.93
CA SER A 10 -15.52 -10.93 28.65
C SER A 10 -14.28 -10.36 27.95
N VAL A 11 -13.58 -11.24 27.25
CA VAL A 11 -12.65 -10.87 26.18
C VAL A 11 -13.50 -10.35 25.02
N ILE A 12 -13.37 -9.07 24.70
CA ILE A 12 -13.96 -8.48 23.49
C ILE A 12 -13.14 -8.99 22.29
N PRO A 13 -13.71 -9.77 21.35
CA PRO A 13 -12.97 -10.19 20.18
C PRO A 13 -12.84 -9.00 19.22
N SER A 14 -11.61 -8.65 18.87
CA SER A 14 -11.34 -7.88 17.66
C SER A 14 -11.89 -8.69 16.47
N ARG A 15 -12.89 -8.14 15.78
CA ARG A 15 -13.39 -8.70 14.52
C ARG A 15 -12.30 -8.58 13.46
N PHE A 16 -11.45 -9.59 13.38
CA PHE A 16 -10.92 -10.05 12.11
C PHE A 16 -12.10 -10.67 11.37
N HIS A 17 -12.66 -9.97 10.39
CA HIS A 17 -13.35 -10.67 9.33
C HIS A 17 -12.28 -11.45 8.56
N LYS A 18 -12.10 -12.72 8.92
CA LYS A 18 -11.67 -13.73 7.96
C LYS A 18 -12.75 -13.74 6.88
N ALA A 19 -12.54 -12.96 5.82
CA ALA A 19 -13.19 -13.24 4.56
C ALA A 19 -12.64 -14.60 4.13
N GLY A 20 -13.49 -15.62 4.26
CA GLY A 20 -13.19 -16.96 3.81
C GLY A 20 -12.84 -16.94 2.33
N SER A 21 -11.90 -17.82 2.00
CA SER A 21 -11.70 -18.40 0.68
C SER A 21 -13.05 -18.63 -0.02
N LEU A 22 -13.42 -17.71 -0.91
CA LEU A 22 -14.54 -17.83 -1.82
C LEU A 22 -14.00 -17.56 -3.22
N TRP A 23 -13.58 -18.67 -3.83
CA TRP A 23 -13.71 -19.02 -5.24
C TRP A 23 -14.08 -17.84 -6.17
N TRP A 24 -13.09 -17.35 -6.92
CA TRP A 24 -13.41 -16.87 -8.25
C TRP A 24 -13.80 -18.11 -9.06
N GLU A 25 -15.02 -18.15 -9.59
CA GLU A 25 -15.32 -19.03 -10.73
C GLU A 25 -15.11 -18.19 -11.99
N GLU A 26 -14.21 -18.64 -12.86
CA GLU A 26 -14.03 -18.11 -14.21
C GLU A 26 -15.33 -18.29 -15.01
N PRO A 27 -15.83 -17.27 -15.71
CA PRO A 27 -16.86 -17.49 -16.72
C PRO A 27 -16.24 -18.27 -17.89
N GLN A 28 -16.65 -19.53 -18.06
CA GLN A 28 -16.27 -20.36 -19.20
C GLN A 28 -16.61 -19.66 -20.53
N ARG A 29 -15.58 -19.24 -21.27
CA ARG A 29 -15.71 -18.85 -22.67
C ARG A 29 -15.51 -20.07 -23.56
N ARG A 30 -16.43 -20.25 -24.52
CA ARG A 30 -16.36 -21.28 -25.58
C ARG A 30 -15.17 -21.03 -26.51
N PRO A 31 -14.60 -22.08 -27.12
CA PRO A 31 -13.39 -21.97 -27.93
C PRO A 31 -13.67 -21.29 -29.27
N LEU A 32 -12.88 -20.27 -29.60
CA LEU A 32 -12.67 -19.80 -30.96
C LEU A 32 -11.44 -20.51 -31.50
N SER A 33 -11.62 -21.17 -32.64
CA SER A 33 -10.65 -21.98 -33.35
C SER A 33 -9.38 -21.24 -33.73
N ASP A 34 -8.28 -21.99 -33.66
CA ASP A 34 -6.94 -21.65 -34.13
C ASP A 34 -6.91 -20.97 -35.50
N GLN A 35 -6.07 -19.93 -35.59
CA GLN A 35 -4.92 -19.89 -36.50
C GLN A 35 -4.21 -18.53 -36.34
N HIS A 36 -2.94 -18.55 -35.95
CA HIS A 36 -1.79 -17.77 -36.47
C HIS A 36 -0.60 -17.96 -35.51
N GLY A 37 0.55 -18.36 -36.07
CA GLY A 37 1.71 -18.95 -35.38
C GLY A 37 2.55 -18.02 -34.49
N PRO A 38 3.65 -18.57 -33.92
CA PRO A 38 4.41 -17.92 -32.86
C PRO A 38 5.20 -16.72 -33.39
N ARG A 39 4.93 -15.54 -32.84
CA ARG A 39 5.86 -14.41 -32.93
C ARG A 39 6.67 -14.36 -31.64
N ASP A 40 7.95 -14.64 -31.81
CA ASP A 40 8.99 -14.45 -30.80
C ASP A 40 8.91 -13.03 -30.22
N TYR A 41 8.49 -12.91 -28.97
CA TYR A 41 8.66 -11.69 -28.18
C TYR A 41 9.81 -11.91 -27.20
N MET A 42 11.02 -11.92 -27.75
CA MET A 42 12.23 -11.66 -26.97
C MET A 42 12.22 -10.20 -26.51
N GLY A 43 12.40 -10.00 -25.20
CA GLY A 43 13.00 -8.81 -24.62
C GLY A 43 12.17 -7.52 -24.67
N SER A 44 11.51 -7.20 -23.56
CA SER A 44 11.31 -5.79 -23.21
C SER A 44 11.62 -5.59 -21.75
N ALA A 45 12.72 -4.88 -21.55
CA ALA A 45 13.29 -4.49 -20.28
C ALA A 45 12.21 -3.96 -19.33
N ALA A 46 12.27 -4.41 -18.08
CA ALA A 46 11.77 -3.64 -16.96
C ALA A 46 12.31 -2.22 -17.12
N ARG A 47 11.43 -1.28 -17.49
CA ARG A 47 11.78 0.14 -17.43
C ARG A 47 11.93 0.45 -15.96
N GLU A 48 13.19 0.50 -15.53
CA GLU A 48 13.63 1.07 -14.27
C GLU A 48 12.85 2.36 -14.03
N VAL A 49 12.36 2.54 -12.81
CA VAL A 49 12.03 3.88 -12.32
C VAL A 49 13.24 4.74 -12.66
N GLN A 50 13.05 5.74 -13.54
CA GLN A 50 14.12 6.68 -13.84
C GLN A 50 14.62 7.21 -12.50
N GLU A 51 15.85 6.86 -12.13
CA GLU A 51 16.62 7.50 -11.06
C GLU A 51 16.84 8.96 -11.46
N GLY A 52 15.77 9.76 -11.36
CA GLY A 52 15.84 11.19 -11.57
C GLY A 52 16.70 11.79 -10.47
N LYS A 53 17.44 12.85 -10.80
CA LYS A 53 18.13 13.71 -9.83
C LYS A 53 17.21 13.97 -8.62
N GLY A 54 17.45 13.28 -7.50
CA GLY A 54 16.67 13.43 -6.27
C GLY A 54 16.05 12.16 -5.68
N SER A 55 16.15 10.97 -6.31
CA SER A 55 15.80 9.71 -5.65
C SER A 55 16.85 9.30 -4.60
N GLN A 56 16.40 8.76 -3.47
CA GLN A 56 17.26 8.17 -2.44
C GLN A 56 16.86 6.73 -2.17
N ARG A 57 17.86 5.86 -1.98
CA ARG A 57 17.72 4.42 -1.82
C ARG A 57 18.16 4.01 -0.40
N TYR A 58 17.38 3.15 0.24
CA TYR A 58 17.67 2.59 1.56
C TYR A 58 17.45 1.07 1.51
N ASP A 59 18.42 0.26 1.94
CA ASP A 59 18.35 -1.20 1.86
C ASP A 59 18.01 -1.80 3.23
N LEU A 60 16.73 -2.07 3.49
CA LEU A 60 16.28 -2.64 4.76
C LEU A 60 16.79 -4.08 4.96
N PRO A 61 17.01 -4.49 6.22
CA PRO A 61 17.24 -5.89 6.56
C PRO A 61 16.08 -6.77 6.09
N GLY A 62 16.40 -7.95 5.58
CA GLY A 62 15.45 -8.79 4.82
C GLY A 62 15.55 -8.62 3.29
N GLY A 63 16.42 -7.72 2.82
CA GLY A 63 16.68 -7.54 1.39
C GLY A 63 15.59 -6.74 0.67
N VAL A 64 14.82 -5.94 1.41
CA VAL A 64 13.81 -5.03 0.86
C VAL A 64 14.47 -3.68 0.59
N ASN A 65 14.33 -3.20 -0.64
CA ASN A 65 14.78 -1.89 -1.02
C ASN A 65 13.66 -0.85 -0.90
N VAL A 66 13.95 0.27 -0.23
CA VAL A 66 13.07 1.43 -0.16
C VAL A 66 13.63 2.55 -1.03
N LEU A 67 12.84 3.00 -2.01
CA LEU A 67 13.12 4.16 -2.84
C LEU A 67 12.24 5.32 -2.37
N VAL A 68 12.84 6.47 -2.11
CA VAL A 68 12.11 7.72 -1.84
C VAL A 68 12.38 8.69 -2.98
N CYS A 69 11.34 9.03 -3.74
CA CYS A 69 11.48 9.89 -4.91
C CYS A 69 10.34 10.89 -5.07
N ARG A 70 10.64 11.99 -5.75
CA ARG A 70 9.62 12.91 -6.25
C ARG A 70 9.10 12.40 -7.57
N GLY A 71 7.79 12.29 -7.71
CA GLY A 71 7.19 11.84 -8.96
C GLY A 71 5.68 11.70 -8.90
N ASP A 72 5.10 11.40 -10.05
CA ASP A 72 3.68 11.09 -10.23
C ASP A 72 3.48 9.57 -10.16
N ILE A 73 2.75 9.11 -9.14
CA ILE A 73 2.45 7.68 -8.94
C ILE A 73 1.74 7.05 -10.13
N THR A 74 0.99 7.82 -10.93
CA THR A 74 0.29 7.29 -12.11
C THR A 74 1.24 6.85 -13.23
N LYS A 75 2.52 7.22 -13.15
CA LYS A 75 3.57 6.89 -14.12
C LYS A 75 4.48 5.76 -13.66
N VAL A 76 4.28 5.25 -12.45
CA VAL A 76 5.11 4.20 -11.88
C VAL A 76 4.71 2.84 -12.44
N ASN A 77 5.71 2.05 -12.84
CA ASN A 77 5.55 0.64 -13.16
C ASN A 77 5.89 -0.18 -11.90
N ALA A 78 4.88 -0.78 -11.29
CA ALA A 78 5.04 -1.63 -10.11
C ALA A 78 3.93 -2.69 -10.06
N ASP A 79 4.14 -3.79 -9.35
CA ASP A 79 3.11 -4.81 -9.22
C ASP A 79 1.84 -4.26 -8.55
N ALA A 80 2.00 -3.40 -7.54
CA ALA A 80 0.92 -2.68 -6.89
C ALA A 80 1.15 -1.17 -6.81
N LEU A 81 0.09 -0.40 -7.04
CA LEU A 81 0.04 1.02 -6.70
C LEU A 81 -0.94 1.21 -5.55
N VAL A 82 -0.64 2.13 -4.64
CA VAL A 82 -1.53 2.44 -3.51
C VAL A 82 -2.29 3.74 -3.78
N ASN A 83 -3.60 3.69 -3.63
CA ASN A 83 -4.50 4.82 -3.67
C ASN A 83 -4.90 5.23 -2.24
N ALA A 84 -4.62 6.49 -1.86
CA ALA A 84 -5.16 7.08 -0.63
C ALA A 84 -6.64 7.45 -0.84
N ALA A 85 -7.54 6.56 -0.42
CA ALA A 85 -8.97 6.65 -0.67
C ALA A 85 -9.76 7.16 0.55
N ASN A 86 -11.01 7.56 0.31
CA ASN A 86 -12.00 7.75 1.37
C ASN A 86 -12.88 6.50 1.54
N GLY A 87 -13.68 6.45 2.61
CA GLY A 87 -14.51 5.29 2.94
C GLY A 87 -15.60 4.94 1.91
N TYR A 88 -15.94 5.86 0.99
CA TYR A 88 -16.87 5.60 -0.11
C TYR A 88 -16.16 5.20 -1.42
N LEU A 89 -14.83 5.07 -1.39
CA LEU A 89 -13.99 4.81 -2.57
C LEU A 89 -14.37 5.70 -3.77
N ASP A 90 -14.76 6.94 -3.48
CA ASP A 90 -15.12 7.93 -4.49
C ASP A 90 -13.90 8.80 -4.81
N HIS A 91 -13.32 8.61 -5.98
CA HIS A 91 -11.99 9.13 -6.32
C HIS A 91 -12.07 10.53 -6.93
N GLY A 92 -12.69 11.46 -6.21
CA GLY A 92 -12.97 12.83 -6.70
C GLY A 92 -11.87 13.87 -6.47
N GLY A 93 -10.81 13.56 -5.73
CA GLY A 93 -9.74 14.54 -5.45
C GLY A 93 -8.37 13.95 -5.13
N GLY A 94 -7.35 14.81 -5.18
CA GLY A 94 -5.97 14.48 -4.84
C GLY A 94 -5.40 13.31 -5.65
N VAL A 95 -4.60 12.46 -4.99
CA VAL A 95 -3.97 11.29 -5.63
C VAL A 95 -5.01 10.27 -6.12
N ALA A 96 -6.16 10.17 -5.44
CA ALA A 96 -7.24 9.27 -5.85
C ALA A 96 -7.81 9.67 -7.21
N ALA A 97 -8.10 10.96 -7.42
CA ALA A 97 -8.53 11.46 -8.73
C ALA A 97 -7.49 11.23 -9.82
N ALA A 98 -6.21 11.47 -9.52
CA ALA A 98 -5.13 11.24 -10.49
C ALA A 98 -5.06 9.76 -10.91
N LEU A 99 -5.09 8.84 -9.95
CA LEU A 99 -5.08 7.39 -10.20
C LEU A 99 -6.33 6.92 -10.94
N SER A 100 -7.52 7.41 -10.56
CA SER A 100 -8.79 7.07 -11.23
C SER A 100 -8.82 7.59 -12.68
N HIS A 101 -8.36 8.82 -12.91
CA HIS A 101 -8.27 9.39 -14.26
C HIS A 101 -7.28 8.60 -15.14
N ALA A 102 -6.09 8.30 -14.61
CA ALA A 102 -5.07 7.58 -15.35
C ALA A 102 -5.43 6.11 -15.59
N GLY A 103 -6.06 5.45 -14.60
CA GLY A 103 -6.54 4.06 -14.72
C GLY A 103 -7.82 3.93 -15.55
N GLY A 104 -8.50 5.04 -15.84
CA GLY A 104 -9.72 5.04 -16.63
C GLY A 104 -10.98 4.65 -15.84
N PRO A 105 -12.15 4.61 -16.50
CA PRO A 105 -13.44 4.49 -15.83
C PRO A 105 -13.66 3.15 -15.10
N GLU A 106 -12.82 2.15 -15.34
CA GLU A 106 -12.88 0.85 -14.64
C GLU A 106 -12.58 0.99 -13.15
N VAL A 107 -11.60 1.81 -12.77
CA VAL A 107 -11.18 2.01 -11.37
C VAL A 107 -12.36 2.48 -10.51
N GLN A 108 -13.09 3.52 -10.95
CA GLN A 108 -14.25 4.03 -10.23
C GLN A 108 -15.43 3.04 -10.25
N ARG A 109 -15.61 2.31 -11.36
CA ARG A 109 -16.70 1.33 -11.51
C ARG A 109 -16.55 0.16 -10.55
N GLU A 110 -15.36 -0.42 -10.46
CA GLU A 110 -15.05 -1.49 -9.50
C GLU A 110 -15.17 -0.99 -8.06
N SER A 111 -14.68 0.21 -7.78
CA SER A 111 -14.80 0.85 -6.46
C SER A 111 -16.26 1.03 -6.02
N HIS A 112 -17.13 1.50 -6.92
CA HIS A 112 -18.57 1.59 -6.66
C HIS A 112 -19.24 0.23 -6.46
N ALA A 113 -18.81 -0.80 -7.20
CA ALA A 113 -19.33 -2.15 -7.02
C ALA A 113 -18.96 -2.71 -5.63
N LEU A 114 -17.73 -2.47 -5.17
CA LEU A 114 -17.29 -2.85 -3.82
C LEU A 114 -18.15 -2.16 -2.74
N VAL A 115 -18.33 -0.85 -2.82
CA VAL A 115 -19.15 -0.11 -1.84
C VAL A 115 -20.63 -0.52 -1.90
N ARG A 116 -21.16 -0.83 -3.08
CA ARG A 116 -22.53 -1.35 -3.23
C ARG A 116 -22.72 -2.70 -2.54
N ASN A 117 -21.71 -3.57 -2.61
CA ASN A 117 -21.79 -4.94 -2.10
C ASN A 117 -21.46 -5.03 -0.59
N TYR A 118 -20.54 -4.21 -0.10
CA TYR A 118 -20.00 -4.32 1.26
C TYR A 118 -20.26 -3.11 2.15
N GLY A 119 -20.80 -2.02 1.59
CA GLY A 119 -21.03 -0.77 2.30
C GLY A 119 -19.79 0.11 2.37
N LYS A 120 -19.85 1.11 3.26
CA LYS A 120 -18.77 2.07 3.50
C LYS A 120 -17.61 1.41 4.24
N TYR A 121 -16.39 1.67 3.76
CA TYR A 121 -15.15 1.25 4.41
C TYR A 121 -14.76 2.20 5.56
N ALA A 122 -14.29 1.63 6.66
CA ALA A 122 -13.83 2.37 7.83
C ALA A 122 -12.36 2.81 7.67
N THR A 123 -11.95 3.78 8.48
CA THR A 123 -10.54 4.16 8.58
C THR A 123 -9.67 2.95 8.93
N GLY A 124 -8.68 2.71 8.08
CA GLY A 124 -7.74 1.60 8.14
C GLY A 124 -8.12 0.37 7.35
N ASP A 125 -9.31 0.34 6.75
CA ASP A 125 -9.67 -0.70 5.78
C ASP A 125 -8.85 -0.57 4.50
N THR A 126 -8.63 -1.71 3.86
CA THR A 126 -7.89 -1.82 2.59
C THR A 126 -8.61 -2.78 1.65
N VAL A 127 -8.72 -2.42 0.38
CA VAL A 127 -9.31 -3.26 -0.68
C VAL A 127 -8.55 -3.15 -1.99
N MET A 128 -8.73 -4.10 -2.90
CA MET A 128 -8.07 -4.10 -4.20
C MET A 128 -9.06 -4.05 -5.35
N THR A 129 -8.67 -3.33 -6.40
CA THR A 129 -9.30 -3.33 -7.73
C THR A 129 -8.25 -3.64 -8.79
N THR A 130 -8.65 -3.77 -10.04
CA THR A 130 -7.73 -3.69 -11.17
C THR A 130 -7.08 -2.31 -11.25
N GLY A 131 -5.92 -2.21 -11.91
CA GLY A 131 -5.31 -0.92 -12.22
C GLY A 131 -5.98 -0.17 -13.38
N GLY A 132 -6.95 -0.79 -14.06
CA GLY A 132 -7.41 -0.35 -15.38
C GLY A 132 -6.23 -0.15 -16.33
N HIS A 133 -6.03 1.07 -16.82
CA HIS A 133 -4.91 1.42 -17.70
C HIS A 133 -3.57 1.74 -16.99
N LEU A 134 -3.52 1.69 -15.65
CA LEU A 134 -2.27 1.90 -14.92
C LEU A 134 -1.28 0.75 -15.19
N GLN A 135 0.02 1.06 -15.12
CA GLN A 135 1.10 0.08 -15.23
C GLN A 135 1.27 -0.69 -13.92
N CYS A 136 0.23 -1.40 -13.49
CA CYS A 136 0.27 -2.28 -12.33
C CYS A 136 -0.65 -3.49 -12.46
N LYS A 137 -0.39 -4.52 -11.65
CA LYS A 137 -1.25 -5.71 -11.59
C LYS A 137 -2.51 -5.41 -10.76
N LYS A 138 -2.36 -4.65 -9.67
CA LYS A 138 -3.47 -4.25 -8.79
C LYS A 138 -3.33 -2.82 -8.29
N LEU A 139 -4.47 -2.18 -8.06
CA LEU A 139 -4.59 -0.93 -7.33
C LEU A 139 -5.13 -1.23 -5.93
N ILE A 140 -4.34 -0.91 -4.89
CA ILE A 140 -4.71 -1.12 -3.49
C ILE A 140 -5.26 0.19 -2.93
N HIS A 141 -6.53 0.22 -2.56
CA HIS A 141 -7.18 1.37 -1.91
C HIS A 141 -7.06 1.25 -0.40
N ILE A 142 -6.49 2.26 0.23
CA ILE A 142 -6.38 2.37 1.69
C ILE A 142 -7.17 3.58 2.19
N VAL A 143 -8.02 3.37 3.20
CA VAL A 143 -8.76 4.47 3.84
C VAL A 143 -7.91 5.03 4.99
N GLY A 144 -7.22 6.14 4.73
CA GLY A 144 -6.38 6.80 5.74
C GLY A 144 -7.19 7.55 6.80
N PRO A 145 -6.60 7.86 7.97
CA PRO A 145 -7.23 8.72 8.98
C PRO A 145 -7.35 10.17 8.50
N VAL A 146 -8.38 10.87 8.98
CA VAL A 146 -8.58 12.31 8.80
C VAL A 146 -8.13 13.03 10.07
N GLN A 147 -7.47 14.18 9.91
CA GLN A 147 -6.96 14.97 11.02
C GLN A 147 -8.07 15.38 11.99
N GLY A 148 -7.95 14.96 13.26
CA GLY A 148 -8.90 15.30 14.31
C GLY A 148 -10.08 14.32 14.42
N GLU A 149 -10.20 13.36 13.49
CA GLU A 149 -11.28 12.35 13.51
C GLU A 149 -10.83 11.03 14.15
N ALA A 150 -9.54 10.87 14.46
CA ALA A 150 -9.00 9.64 15.07
C ALA A 150 -8.78 9.73 16.59
N ASN A 151 -9.23 10.81 17.25
CA ASN A 151 -8.96 11.10 18.66
C ASN A 151 -7.45 11.09 18.99
N GLY A 152 -6.62 11.70 18.13
CA GLY A 152 -5.17 11.75 18.32
C GLY A 152 -4.42 10.47 17.95
N ARG A 153 -5.11 9.47 17.37
CA ARG A 153 -4.53 8.17 16.97
C ARG A 153 -4.19 8.11 15.48
N GLU A 154 -4.11 9.24 14.79
CA GLU A 154 -3.83 9.31 13.34
C GLU A 154 -2.55 8.56 13.00
N ARG A 155 -1.47 8.76 13.77
CA ARG A 155 -0.18 8.07 13.57
C ARG A 155 -0.33 6.56 13.70
N GLN A 156 -0.94 6.10 14.79
CA GLN A 156 -1.12 4.66 15.06
C GLN A 156 -1.98 3.97 13.99
N LEU A 157 -3.10 4.59 13.61
CA LEU A 157 -3.98 4.06 12.58
C LEU A 157 -3.26 4.02 11.23
N LEU A 158 -2.56 5.09 10.85
CA LEU A 158 -1.84 5.14 9.58
C LEU A 158 -0.74 4.09 9.51
N THR A 159 0.09 3.94 10.55
CA THR A 159 1.12 2.88 10.63
C THR A 159 0.51 1.49 10.44
N ARG A 160 -0.56 1.18 11.18
CA ARG A 160 -1.25 -0.13 11.08
C ARG A 160 -1.82 -0.37 9.67
N SER A 161 -2.40 0.66 9.07
CA SER A 161 -3.05 0.56 7.77
C SER A 161 -2.01 0.32 6.66
N VAL A 162 -0.90 1.06 6.68
CA VAL A 162 0.22 0.86 5.75
C VAL A 162 0.84 -0.53 5.93
N GLY A 163 1.03 -0.98 7.17
CA GLY A 163 1.50 -2.35 7.44
C GLY A 163 0.57 -3.42 6.85
N SER A 164 -0.75 -3.19 6.89
CA SER A 164 -1.75 -4.09 6.30
C SER A 164 -1.67 -4.11 4.77
N VAL A 165 -1.42 -2.96 4.14
CA VAL A 165 -1.18 -2.85 2.69
C VAL A 165 0.07 -3.64 2.27
N LEU A 166 1.17 -3.48 3.01
CA LEU A 166 2.43 -4.19 2.72
C LEU A 166 2.26 -5.70 2.84
N LYS A 167 1.60 -6.16 3.91
CA LYS A 167 1.28 -7.57 4.11
C LYS A 167 0.38 -8.11 3.00
N LEU A 168 -0.65 -7.36 2.60
CA LEU A 168 -1.54 -7.76 1.52
C LEU A 168 -0.78 -7.89 0.19
N ALA A 169 0.13 -6.97 -0.11
CA ALA A 169 0.97 -7.04 -1.30
C ALA A 169 1.88 -8.28 -1.30
N ASP A 170 2.49 -8.58 -0.15
CA ASP A 170 3.34 -9.77 0.01
C ASP A 170 2.57 -11.08 -0.09
N GLU A 171 1.38 -11.17 0.51
CA GLU A 171 0.47 -12.32 0.41
C GLU A 171 0.02 -12.57 -1.05
N ASN A 172 -0.07 -11.51 -1.86
CA ASN A 172 -0.33 -11.59 -3.30
C ASN A 172 0.94 -11.82 -4.13
N LYS A 173 2.08 -12.06 -3.49
CA LYS A 173 3.39 -12.33 -4.10
C LYS A 173 3.88 -11.21 -5.02
N PHE A 174 3.49 -9.98 -4.73
CA PHE A 174 4.00 -8.81 -5.46
C PHE A 174 5.45 -8.55 -5.10
N GLN A 175 6.24 -8.18 -6.10
CA GLN A 175 7.66 -7.87 -5.93
C GLN A 175 7.90 -6.37 -5.74
N SER A 176 6.98 -5.51 -6.20
CA SER A 176 7.12 -4.05 -6.09
C SER A 176 5.80 -3.36 -5.75
N ILE A 177 5.89 -2.31 -4.92
CA ILE A 177 4.76 -1.46 -4.56
C ILE A 177 5.16 0.02 -4.55
N ALA A 178 4.25 0.90 -4.98
CA ALA A 178 4.40 2.34 -4.84
C ALA A 178 3.34 2.93 -3.91
N ILE A 179 3.76 3.72 -2.93
CA ILE A 179 2.94 4.24 -1.85
C ILE A 179 3.04 5.77 -1.81
N PRO A 180 1.93 6.51 -1.94
CA PRO A 180 1.94 7.94 -1.76
C PRO A 180 1.99 8.31 -0.27
N CYS A 181 2.23 9.58 0.05
CA CYS A 181 2.15 10.05 1.44
C CYS A 181 0.67 10.16 1.90
N ILE A 182 0.08 9.02 2.25
CA ILE A 182 -1.34 8.86 2.64
C ILE A 182 -1.70 9.84 3.77
N SER A 183 -2.93 10.37 3.72
CA SER A 183 -3.51 11.35 4.64
C SER A 183 -2.89 12.76 4.69
N SER A 184 -1.73 12.99 4.06
CA SER A 184 -1.03 14.30 4.08
C SER A 184 -1.58 15.36 3.12
N GLY A 185 -2.62 15.01 2.35
CA GLY A 185 -3.30 15.87 1.39
C GLY A 185 -4.64 16.40 1.94
N ILE A 186 -5.74 16.02 1.28
CA ILE A 186 -7.10 16.47 1.63
C ILE A 186 -7.47 16.13 3.09
N PHE A 187 -6.95 15.04 3.65
CA PHE A 187 -7.19 14.61 5.04
C PHE A 187 -6.39 15.40 6.09
N LYS A 188 -5.48 16.30 5.66
CA LYS A 188 -4.79 17.31 6.48
C LYS A 188 -4.00 16.79 7.69
N VAL A 189 -3.67 15.50 7.73
CA VAL A 189 -2.76 14.98 8.75
C VAL A 189 -1.37 15.58 8.51
N PRO A 190 -0.65 16.06 9.55
CA PRO A 190 0.65 16.70 9.36
C PRO A 190 1.62 15.82 8.58
N ILE A 191 2.34 16.43 7.62
CA ILE A 191 3.26 15.72 6.71
C ILE A 191 4.30 14.90 7.48
N SER A 192 4.90 15.46 8.53
CA SER A 192 5.89 14.76 9.36
C SER A 192 5.29 13.52 10.02
N LEU A 193 4.10 13.64 10.61
CA LEU A 193 3.39 12.53 11.23
C LEU A 193 3.06 11.43 10.21
N CYS A 194 2.60 11.80 9.01
CA CYS A 194 2.38 10.86 7.92
C CYS A 194 3.66 10.14 7.49
N ALA A 195 4.74 10.89 7.28
CA ALA A 195 6.03 10.36 6.86
C ALA A 195 6.59 9.37 7.90
N GLU A 196 6.61 9.75 9.18
CA GLU A 196 7.03 8.89 10.29
C GLU A 196 6.19 7.61 10.36
N ALA A 197 4.86 7.73 10.24
CA ALA A 197 3.95 6.59 10.32
C ALA A 197 4.18 5.58 9.19
N ILE A 198 4.36 6.08 7.96
CA ILE A 198 4.62 5.27 6.76
C ILE A 198 5.99 4.60 6.87
N VAL A 199 7.04 5.35 7.22
CA VAL A 199 8.40 4.82 7.37
C VAL A 199 8.45 3.76 8.47
N THR A 200 7.80 4.01 9.61
CA THR A 200 7.71 3.01 10.69
C THR A 200 7.10 1.70 10.18
N ALA A 201 5.98 1.77 9.45
CA ALA A 201 5.33 0.57 8.91
C ALA A 201 6.20 -0.18 7.89
N VAL A 202 6.88 0.56 7.00
CA VAL A 202 7.80 -0.01 6.00
C VAL A 202 9.00 -0.69 6.66
N SER A 203 9.57 -0.03 7.66
CA SER A 203 10.69 -0.54 8.44
C SER A 203 10.32 -1.79 9.24
N ASP A 204 9.19 -1.76 9.96
CA ASP A 204 8.70 -2.91 10.73
C ASP A 204 8.40 -4.12 9.83
N PHE A 205 7.96 -3.87 8.61
CA PHE A 205 7.66 -4.90 7.62
C PHE A 205 8.90 -5.51 6.96
N GLY A 206 10.01 -4.75 6.81
CA GLY A 206 11.15 -5.14 5.99
C GLY A 206 11.70 -6.54 6.28
N SER A 207 11.84 -6.90 7.55
CA SER A 207 12.34 -8.23 7.99
C SER A 207 11.31 -9.36 7.85
N GLN A 208 10.05 -9.04 7.62
CA GLN A 208 8.93 -9.98 7.48
C GLN A 208 8.64 -10.34 6.02
N SER A 209 9.19 -9.58 5.07
CA SER A 209 8.91 -9.74 3.64
C SER A 209 9.40 -11.08 3.08
N GLN A 210 8.53 -11.77 2.35
CA GLN A 210 8.89 -13.00 1.63
C GLN A 210 9.07 -12.74 0.13
N HIS A 211 8.19 -11.91 -0.44
CA HIS A 211 8.07 -11.68 -1.88
C HIS A 211 8.38 -10.23 -2.27
N LEU A 212 7.97 -9.26 -1.45
CA LEU A 212 8.10 -7.84 -1.75
C LEU A 212 9.58 -7.41 -1.65
N LYS A 213 10.15 -6.91 -2.76
CA LYS A 213 11.57 -6.50 -2.84
C LYS A 213 11.75 -5.00 -2.98
N THR A 214 10.79 -4.29 -3.54
CA THR A 214 10.89 -2.85 -3.76
C THR A 214 9.67 -2.10 -3.26
N ILE A 215 9.89 -1.15 -2.36
CA ILE A 215 8.88 -0.23 -1.86
C ILE A 215 9.27 1.18 -2.32
N THR A 216 8.43 1.81 -3.12
CA THR A 216 8.65 3.20 -3.57
C THR A 216 7.73 4.15 -2.80
N LEU A 217 8.30 5.03 -2.00
CA LEU A 217 7.61 6.13 -1.35
C LEU A 217 7.68 7.36 -2.26
N ILE A 218 6.53 7.83 -2.73
CA ILE A 218 6.44 8.80 -3.82
C ILE A 218 5.47 9.95 -3.50
N ASP A 219 5.85 11.18 -3.81
CA ASP A 219 4.92 12.32 -3.82
C ASP A 219 5.36 13.31 -4.91
N THR A 220 4.44 14.14 -5.38
CA THR A 220 4.75 15.19 -6.37
C THR A 220 5.34 16.45 -5.70
N ARG A 221 5.06 16.64 -4.41
CA ARG A 221 5.46 17.77 -3.57
C ARG A 221 6.84 17.55 -2.95
N GLU A 222 7.74 18.52 -3.13
CA GLU A 222 9.13 18.42 -2.66
C GLU A 222 9.21 18.38 -1.12
N GLU A 223 8.38 19.15 -0.43
CA GLU A 223 8.34 19.20 1.03
C GLU A 223 7.94 17.86 1.66
N VAL A 224 7.10 17.09 0.97
CA VAL A 224 6.67 15.76 1.42
C VAL A 224 7.76 14.72 1.18
N VAL A 225 8.38 14.75 0.01
CA VAL A 225 9.52 13.89 -0.31
C VAL A 225 10.67 14.15 0.67
N LYS A 226 10.93 15.42 1.02
CA LYS A 226 11.91 15.78 2.05
C LYS A 226 11.55 15.21 3.41
N ALA A 227 10.29 15.27 3.83
CA ALA A 227 9.85 14.70 5.11
C ALA A 227 10.00 13.17 5.14
N LEU A 228 9.68 12.47 4.04
CA LEU A 228 9.91 11.02 3.92
C LEU A 228 11.40 10.67 4.02
N LYS A 229 12.28 11.44 3.36
CA LYS A 229 13.73 11.26 3.45
C LYS A 229 14.24 11.50 4.87
N VAL A 230 13.77 12.54 5.55
CA VAL A 230 14.12 12.82 6.96
C VAL A 230 13.70 11.65 7.85
N ALA A 231 12.46 11.18 7.73
CA ALA A 231 11.96 10.04 8.51
C ALA A 231 12.78 8.76 8.26
N MET A 232 13.15 8.47 7.00
CA MET A 232 14.04 7.35 6.65
C MET A 232 15.44 7.50 7.28
N CYS A 233 16.03 8.69 7.23
CA CYS A 233 17.33 8.96 7.84
C CYS A 233 17.30 8.82 9.37
N GLU A 234 16.27 9.37 10.03
CA GLU A 234 16.10 9.25 11.48
C GLU A 234 15.93 7.80 11.91
N PHE A 235 15.15 7.01 11.16
CA PHE A 235 15.06 5.58 11.38
C PHE A 235 16.44 4.90 11.25
N TRP A 236 17.21 5.22 10.21
CA TRP A 236 18.52 4.62 9.97
C TRP A 236 19.53 4.91 11.07
N LEU A 237 19.49 6.11 11.65
CA LEU A 237 20.37 6.52 12.75
C LEU A 237 20.08 5.74 14.04
N HIS A 238 18.82 5.37 14.27
CA HIS A 238 18.39 4.62 15.46
C HIS A 238 18.30 3.12 15.20
N TYR A 239 18.54 2.66 13.96
CA TYR A 239 18.58 1.25 13.64
C TYR A 239 19.84 0.64 14.26
N PRO A 240 19.72 -0.40 15.11
CA PRO A 240 20.89 -1.10 15.59
C PRO A 240 21.60 -1.69 14.38
N GLN A 241 22.78 -1.15 14.07
CA GLN A 241 23.69 -1.75 13.11
C GLN A 241 24.07 -3.10 13.68
N THR A 242 23.35 -4.16 13.32
CA THR A 242 23.80 -5.51 13.55
C THR A 242 25.08 -5.63 12.76
N LEU A 243 26.21 -5.53 13.47
CA LEU A 243 27.57 -5.65 12.95
C LEU A 243 27.62 -6.82 11.98
N SER A 244 27.66 -6.51 10.68
CA SER A 244 28.20 -7.43 9.69
C SER A 244 29.72 -7.42 9.86
N SER A 245 30.21 -7.98 10.96
CA SER A 245 31.53 -8.56 11.00
C SER A 245 31.37 -10.00 10.51
N SER A 246 31.49 -10.20 9.20
CA SER A 246 31.85 -11.52 8.68
C SER A 246 33.38 -11.62 8.64
N PRO A 247 33.95 -12.78 9.00
CA PRO A 247 35.39 -13.01 9.20
C PRO A 247 36.23 -12.93 7.92
#